data_AF-A0A928GNP1-F1
#
_entry.id   AF-A0A928GNP1-F1
#
_cell.length_a   1.000
_cell.length_b   1.000
_cell.length_c   1.000
_cell.angle_alpha   90.00
_cell.angle_beta   90.00
_cell.angle_gamma   90.00
#
_symmetry.space_group_name_H-M   'P 1'
#
loop_
_entity.id
_entity.type
_entity.pdbx_description
1 polymer ?
#
loop_
_entity_poly.entity_id
_entity_poly.type
_entity_poly.pdbx_seq_one_letter_code
_entity_poly.pdbx_strand_id
1 'polypeptide(L)'
;MNSFSRNLRNEIKKGKKIYFYDNGVRNALISNFAPMELRNDAGPLWENLMISERRKRNEYLQSYAQMYFWRTQQQKEIDFLEWKDGRLMAYEFKWKAKKNASVPKAFSEAYPDATFMTITPENYWDFIS
;
A
#
# COMPACT_ATOMS: atom_id res chain seq x y z
N MET A 1 -2.89 -6.11 7.84
CA MET A 1 -3.84 -5.48 6.88
C MET A 1 -4.68 -6.56 6.20
N ASN A 2 -5.98 -6.32 6.03
CA ASN A 2 -6.92 -7.30 5.48
C ASN A 2 -7.09 -7.12 3.97
N SER A 3 -7.44 -8.19 3.27
CA SER A 3 -7.82 -8.10 1.85
C SER A 3 -9.19 -7.43 1.71
N PHE A 4 -9.33 -6.53 0.74
CA PHE A 4 -10.58 -5.92 0.36
C PHE A 4 -11.34 -6.84 -0.60
N SER A 5 -12.63 -7.09 -0.31
CA SER A 5 -13.50 -7.84 -1.22
C SER A 5 -14.96 -7.42 -1.07
N ARG A 6 -15.67 -7.18 -2.18
CA ARG A 6 -17.12 -6.89 -2.21
C ARG A 6 -17.96 -8.01 -2.83
N ASN A 7 -17.52 -9.26 -2.70
CA ASN A 7 -18.17 -10.47 -3.25
C ASN A 7 -17.97 -10.73 -4.75
N LEU A 8 -16.97 -10.11 -5.38
CA LEU A 8 -16.51 -10.57 -6.69
C LEU A 8 -15.90 -11.97 -6.56
N ARG A 9 -16.34 -12.92 -7.40
CA ARG A 9 -15.90 -14.33 -7.35
C ARG A 9 -14.37 -14.49 -7.45
N ASN A 10 -13.69 -13.52 -8.06
CA ASN A 10 -12.27 -13.61 -8.41
C ASN A 10 -11.35 -12.91 -7.39
N GLU A 11 -11.88 -12.29 -6.33
CA GLU A 11 -11.09 -11.59 -5.30
C GLU A 11 -10.67 -12.54 -4.16
N ILE A 12 -9.47 -12.31 -3.62
CA ILE A 12 -9.01 -13.07 -2.46
C ILE A 12 -9.68 -12.55 -1.19
N LYS A 13 -10.51 -13.38 -0.56
CA LYS A 13 -11.31 -12.99 0.62
C LYS A 13 -10.57 -13.05 1.96
N LYS A 14 -9.58 -13.93 2.13
CA LYS A 14 -8.96 -14.24 3.45
C LYS A 14 -7.47 -13.93 3.56
N GLY A 15 -6.89 -13.16 2.63
CA GLY A 15 -5.48 -12.80 2.69
C GLY A 15 -5.16 -11.80 3.81
N LYS A 16 -3.96 -11.91 4.39
CA LYS A 16 -3.38 -10.93 5.32
C LYS A 16 -2.01 -10.48 4.79
N LYS A 17 -1.78 -9.17 4.75
CA LYS A 17 -0.44 -8.59 4.63
C LYS A 17 0.02 -8.06 6.00
N ILE A 18 1.22 -8.41 6.42
CA ILE A 18 1.80 -8.03 7.72
C ILE A 18 2.96 -7.06 7.44
N TYR A 19 2.98 -5.95 8.16
CA TYR A 19 4.00 -4.91 8.06
C TYR A 19 4.57 -4.64 9.44
N PHE A 20 5.77 -4.08 9.47
CA PHE A 20 6.37 -3.64 10.71
C PHE A 20 5.82 -2.26 11.04
N TYR A 21 5.68 -1.95 12.33
CA TYR A 21 5.33 -0.58 12.73
C TYR A 21 6.53 0.37 12.61
N ASP A 22 7.74 -0.20 12.63
CA ASP A 22 9.01 0.50 12.57
C ASP A 22 9.99 -0.27 11.67
N ASN A 23 10.49 0.40 10.63
CA ASN A 23 11.46 -0.17 9.70
C ASN A 23 12.86 -0.35 10.30
N GLY A 24 13.24 0.44 11.31
CA GLY A 24 14.46 0.27 12.10
C GLY A 24 14.45 -1.06 12.85
N VAL A 25 13.32 -1.42 13.48
CA VAL A 25 13.15 -2.74 14.13
C VAL A 25 13.28 -3.86 13.10
N ARG A 26 12.60 -3.73 11.95
CA ARG A 26 12.74 -4.69 10.83
C ARG A 26 14.20 -4.86 10.41
N ASN A 27 14.92 -3.76 10.19
CA ASN A 27 16.30 -3.75 9.74
C ASN A 27 17.26 -4.35 10.76
N ALA A 28 17.03 -4.08 12.06
CA ALA A 28 17.79 -4.68 13.16
C ALA A 28 17.65 -6.20 13.18
N LEU A 29 16.43 -6.73 13.00
CA LEU A 29 16.18 -8.18 12.99
C LEU A 29 16.89 -8.92 11.85
N ILE A 30 17.13 -8.27 10.73
CA ILE A 30 17.83 -8.85 9.57
C ILE A 30 19.28 -8.35 9.44
N SER A 31 19.77 -7.62 10.44
CA SER A 31 21.11 -6.99 10.45
C SER A 31 21.46 -6.23 9.17
N ASN A 32 20.48 -5.58 8.54
CA ASN A 32 20.66 -4.89 7.27
C ASN A 32 20.31 -3.41 7.39
N PHE A 33 21.34 -2.58 7.55
CA PHE A 33 21.27 -1.13 7.51
C PHE A 33 22.00 -0.55 6.29
N ALA A 34 22.21 -1.36 5.25
CA ALA A 34 22.86 -0.91 4.04
C ALA A 34 22.07 0.27 3.41
N PRO A 35 22.77 1.23 2.78
CA PRO A 35 22.16 2.28 1.97
C PRO A 35 21.14 1.70 0.97
N MET A 36 20.05 2.43 0.73
CA MET A 36 18.90 1.95 -0.03
C MET A 36 19.24 1.48 -1.46
N GLU A 37 20.26 2.06 -2.05
CA GLU A 37 20.79 1.74 -3.39
C GLU A 37 21.39 0.33 -3.47
N LEU A 38 21.91 -0.18 -2.35
CA LEU A 38 22.57 -1.48 -2.25
C LEU A 38 21.60 -2.58 -1.81
N ARG A 39 20.34 -2.24 -1.51
CA ARG A 39 19.34 -3.17 -0.99
C ARG A 39 18.57 -3.84 -2.12
N ASN A 40 18.40 -5.15 -2.02
CA ASN A 40 17.51 -5.93 -2.88
C ASN A 40 16.03 -5.82 -2.45
N ASP A 41 15.75 -5.37 -1.22
CA ASP A 41 14.42 -5.23 -0.64
C ASP A 41 13.94 -3.77 -0.56
N ALA A 42 14.52 -2.87 -1.35
CA ALA A 42 14.19 -1.44 -1.36
C ALA A 42 12.69 -1.17 -1.60
N GLY A 43 12.07 -1.88 -2.55
CA GLY A 43 10.63 -1.77 -2.83
C GLY A 43 9.77 -2.17 -1.62
N PRO A 44 9.91 -3.41 -1.10
CA PRO A 44 9.19 -3.84 0.10
C PRO A 44 9.46 -2.98 1.35
N LEU A 45 10.67 -2.45 1.52
CA LEU A 45 10.99 -1.55 2.62
C LEU A 45 10.24 -0.22 2.50
N TRP A 46 10.17 0.33 1.27
CA TRP A 46 9.40 1.53 0.97
C TRP A 46 7.90 1.34 1.22
N GLU A 47 7.31 0.25 0.71
CA GLU A 47 5.90 -0.09 0.97
C GLU A 47 5.61 -0.15 2.48
N ASN A 48 6.47 -0.84 3.24
CA ASN A 48 6.33 -0.96 4.70
C ASN A 48 6.39 0.41 5.41
N LEU A 49 7.32 1.29 4.98
CA LEU A 49 7.41 2.66 5.50
C LEU A 49 6.09 3.40 5.27
N MET A 50 5.59 3.41 4.03
CA MET A 50 4.39 4.16 3.68
C MET A 50 3.15 3.65 4.43
N ILE A 51 3.01 2.34 4.58
CA ILE A 51 1.89 1.75 5.33
C ILE A 51 1.97 2.12 6.82
N SER A 52 3.16 2.02 7.43
CA SER A 52 3.33 2.33 8.85
C SER A 52 3.11 3.81 9.13
N GLU A 53 3.65 4.71 8.31
CA GLU A 53 3.45 6.15 8.46
C GLU A 53 1.99 6.57 8.20
N ARG A 54 1.32 6.02 7.17
CA ARG A 54 -0.10 6.31 6.94
C ARG A 54 -0.98 5.81 8.08
N ARG A 55 -0.67 4.65 8.66
CA ARG A 55 -1.36 4.14 9.85
C ARG A 55 -1.20 5.10 11.03
N LYS A 56 0.02 5.51 11.35
CA LYS A 56 0.32 6.45 12.43
C LYS A 56 -0.45 7.76 12.26
N ARG A 57 -0.38 8.34 11.06
CA ARG A 57 -1.13 9.54 10.69
C ARG A 57 -2.64 9.38 10.92
N ASN A 58 -3.23 8.28 10.41
CA ASN A 58 -4.67 8.03 10.57
C ASN A 58 -5.08 7.88 12.03
N GLU A 59 -4.22 7.29 12.87
CA GLU A 59 -4.41 7.17 14.31
C GLU A 59 -4.34 8.54 15.00
N TYR A 60 -3.31 9.34 14.72
CA TYR A 60 -3.15 10.69 15.28
C TYR A 60 -4.30 11.63 14.92
N LEU A 61 -4.78 11.56 13.68
CA LEU A 61 -5.89 12.39 13.20
C LEU A 61 -7.26 11.81 13.54
N GLN A 62 -7.32 10.65 14.21
CA GLN A 62 -8.56 9.91 14.47
C GLN A 62 -9.44 9.80 13.21
N SER A 63 -8.82 9.51 12.06
CA SER A 63 -9.48 9.66 10.76
C SER A 63 -10.54 8.59 10.46
N TYR A 64 -10.64 7.55 11.31
CA TYR A 64 -11.45 6.35 11.14
C TYR A 64 -11.29 5.65 9.77
N ALA A 65 -10.23 5.99 9.02
CA ALA A 65 -9.96 5.43 7.71
C ALA A 65 -9.65 3.94 7.82
N GLN A 66 -10.28 3.14 6.96
CA GLN A 66 -10.12 1.69 6.96
C GLN A 66 -9.07 1.28 5.92
N MET A 67 -8.07 0.53 6.38
CA MET A 67 -6.89 0.14 5.61
C MET A 67 -6.98 -1.30 5.09
N TYR A 68 -6.80 -1.48 3.77
CA TYR A 68 -6.85 -2.78 3.10
C TYR A 68 -5.75 -2.92 2.04
N PHE A 69 -5.59 -4.12 1.49
CA PHE A 69 -4.95 -4.34 0.19
C PHE A 69 -5.94 -5.02 -0.75
N TRP A 70 -5.64 -5.06 -2.04
CA TRP A 70 -6.47 -5.80 -3.00
C TRP A 70 -5.64 -6.79 -3.79
N ARG A 71 -6.18 -7.99 -3.97
CA ARG A 71 -5.55 -9.06 -4.75
C ARG A 71 -6.61 -9.95 -5.40
N THR A 72 -6.38 -10.35 -6.64
CA THR A 72 -7.21 -11.34 -7.36
C THR A 72 -6.56 -12.72 -7.38
N GLN A 73 -7.33 -13.75 -7.70
CA GLN A 73 -6.81 -15.11 -7.92
C GLN A 73 -5.77 -15.17 -9.05
N GLN A 74 -5.85 -14.24 -10.01
CA GLN A 74 -4.90 -14.10 -11.13
C GLN A 74 -3.67 -13.26 -10.76
N GLN A 75 -3.39 -13.07 -9.45
CA GLN A 75 -2.24 -12.33 -8.93
C GLN A 75 -2.15 -10.88 -9.42
N LYS A 76 -3.30 -10.24 -9.72
CA LYS A 76 -3.36 -8.78 -9.86
C LYS A 76 -3.50 -8.16 -8.49
N GLU A 77 -2.79 -7.08 -8.24
CA GLU A 77 -2.64 -6.50 -6.91
C GLU A 77 -2.68 -4.99 -6.93
N ILE A 78 -3.11 -4.43 -5.80
CA ILE A 78 -2.89 -3.05 -5.40
C ILE A 78 -2.40 -3.10 -3.96
N ASP A 79 -1.28 -2.43 -3.70
CA ASP A 79 -0.57 -2.51 -2.43
C ASP A 79 -1.42 -2.03 -1.25
N PHE A 80 -2.08 -0.88 -1.41
CA PHE A 80 -2.83 -0.24 -0.35
C PHE A 80 -4.13 0.37 -0.86
N LEU A 81 -5.20 0.10 -0.12
CA LEU A 81 -6.50 0.71 -0.27
C LEU A 81 -6.89 1.40 1.05
N GLU A 82 -7.46 2.57 0.92
CA GLU A 82 -8.01 3.32 2.04
C GLU A 82 -9.47 3.67 1.76
N TRP A 83 -10.37 3.24 2.63
CA TRP A 83 -11.78 3.62 2.59
C TRP A 83 -12.03 4.69 3.64
N LYS A 84 -12.42 5.89 3.19
CA LYS A 84 -12.68 7.04 4.04
C LYS A 84 -13.78 7.90 3.42
N ASP A 85 -14.73 8.38 4.23
CA ASP A 85 -15.79 9.31 3.82
C ASP A 85 -16.58 8.85 2.57
N GLY A 86 -16.83 7.53 2.49
CA GLY A 86 -17.55 6.92 1.37
C GLY A 86 -16.74 6.77 0.08
N ARG A 87 -15.44 7.11 0.08
CA ARG A 87 -14.55 7.03 -1.08
C ARG A 87 -13.51 5.92 -0.91
N LEU A 88 -13.26 5.19 -1.98
CA LEU A 88 -12.17 4.22 -2.06
C LEU A 88 -10.98 4.86 -2.76
N MET A 89 -9.84 4.92 -2.08
CA MET A 89 -8.60 5.42 -2.64
C MET A 89 -7.60 4.27 -2.74
N ALA A 90 -7.01 4.11 -3.92
CA ALA A 90 -6.04 3.08 -4.22
C ALA A 90 -4.65 3.67 -4.42
N TYR A 91 -3.66 3.00 -3.84
CA TYR A 91 -2.28 3.44 -3.84
C TYR A 91 -1.34 2.29 -4.20
N GLU A 92 -0.36 2.60 -5.04
CA GLU A 92 0.74 1.70 -5.40
C GLU A 92 2.05 2.35 -4.97
N PHE A 93 2.97 1.58 -4.37
CA PHE A 93 4.24 2.14 -3.89
C PHE A 93 5.39 1.79 -4.83
N LYS A 94 6.15 2.80 -5.25
CA LYS A 94 7.35 2.62 -6.09
C LYS A 94 8.51 3.43 -5.54
N TRP A 95 9.58 2.75 -5.13
CA TRP A 95 10.81 3.41 -4.70
C TRP A 95 11.53 4.16 -5.84
N LYS A 96 11.51 3.62 -7.07
CA LYS A 96 12.09 4.27 -8.24
C LYS A 96 11.01 4.59 -9.26
N ALA A 97 10.86 5.87 -9.61
CA ALA A 97 9.95 6.34 -10.66
C ALA A 97 10.47 5.98 -12.06
N LYS A 98 10.43 4.70 -12.44
CA LYS A 98 10.76 4.28 -13.82
C LYS A 98 9.56 4.22 -14.76
N LYS A 99 8.34 4.11 -14.22
CA LYS A 99 7.06 4.22 -14.93
C LYS A 99 5.95 4.36 -13.89
N ASN A 100 5.03 5.31 -14.06
CA ASN A 100 3.80 5.34 -13.25
C ASN A 100 3.09 4.00 -13.41
N ALA A 101 2.68 3.40 -12.30
CA ALA A 101 1.91 2.17 -12.36
C ALA A 101 0.57 2.48 -13.04
N SER A 102 0.15 1.61 -13.95
CA SER A 102 -1.21 1.66 -14.49
C SER A 102 -2.14 0.93 -13.54
N VAL A 103 -3.30 1.53 -13.23
CA VAL A 103 -4.36 0.85 -12.49
C VAL A 103 -4.69 -0.49 -13.18
N PRO A 104 -4.76 -1.62 -12.45
CA PRO A 104 -5.20 -2.88 -13.04
C PRO A 104 -6.61 -2.75 -13.63
N LYS A 105 -6.80 -3.14 -14.89
CA LYS A 105 -8.10 -3.07 -15.58
C LYS A 105 -9.24 -3.71 -14.77
N ALA A 106 -8.97 -4.88 -14.18
CA ALA A 106 -9.93 -5.58 -13.33
C ALA A 106 -10.34 -4.78 -12.08
N PHE A 107 -9.45 -3.93 -11.55
CA PHE A 107 -9.77 -3.05 -10.43
C PHE A 107 -10.61 -1.86 -10.89
N SER A 108 -10.22 -1.19 -11.97
CA SER A 108 -10.97 -0.04 -12.50
C SER A 108 -12.39 -0.42 -12.97
N GLU A 109 -12.59 -1.63 -13.48
CA GLU A 109 -13.91 -2.14 -13.85
C GLU A 109 -14.77 -2.48 -12.62
N ALA A 110 -14.16 -3.03 -11.57
CA ALA A 110 -14.86 -3.39 -10.33
C ALA A 110 -15.18 -2.17 -9.45
N TYR A 111 -14.33 -1.14 -9.48
CA TYR A 111 -14.40 0.04 -8.64
C TYR A 111 -14.19 1.31 -9.49
N PRO A 112 -15.16 1.67 -10.36
CA PRO A 112 -15.01 2.78 -11.29
C PRO A 112 -14.86 4.15 -10.61
N ASP A 113 -15.42 4.31 -9.41
CA ASP A 113 -15.34 5.54 -8.63
C ASP A 113 -14.09 5.63 -7.76
N ALA A 114 -13.23 4.62 -7.77
CA ALA A 114 -12.01 4.61 -6.97
C ALA A 114 -10.91 5.46 -7.61
N THR A 115 -10.25 6.29 -6.81
CA THR A 115 -9.06 7.02 -7.28
C THR A 115 -7.83 6.11 -7.24
N PHE A 116 -6.86 6.32 -8.13
CA PHE A 116 -5.61 5.56 -8.12
C PHE A 116 -4.40 6.51 -8.18
N MET A 117 -3.43 6.32 -7.29
CA MET A 117 -2.21 7.13 -7.22
C MET A 117 -0.98 6.27 -7.00
N THR A 118 0.13 6.60 -7.67
CA THR A 118 1.44 6.00 -7.37
C THR A 118 2.19 6.88 -6.39
N ILE A 119 2.65 6.29 -5.29
CA ILE A 119 3.44 6.96 -4.24
C ILE A 119 4.92 6.64 -4.42
N THR A 120 5.72 7.69 -4.56
CA THR A 120 7.16 7.66 -4.79
C THR A 120 7.87 8.59 -3.81
N PRO A 121 9.20 8.51 -3.68
CA PRO A 121 9.97 9.43 -2.82
C PRO A 121 9.78 10.92 -3.17
N GLU A 122 9.32 11.23 -4.38
CA GLU A 122 9.07 12.60 -4.82
C GLU A 122 7.72 13.16 -4.34
N ASN A 123 6.72 12.33 -4.02
CA ASN A 123 5.36 12.77 -3.67
C ASN A 123 4.81 12.20 -2.35
N TYR A 124 5.61 11.43 -1.62
CA TYR A 124 5.14 10.74 -0.41
C TYR A 124 4.64 11.68 0.69
N TRP A 125 5.14 12.91 0.73
CA TRP A 125 4.76 13.87 1.78
C TRP A 125 3.27 14.16 1.76
N ASP A 126 2.67 14.37 0.59
CA ASP A 126 1.22 14.58 0.45
C ASP A 126 0.41 13.34 0.88
N PHE A 127 1.03 12.15 0.80
CA PHE A 127 0.43 10.91 1.25
C PHE A 127 0.52 10.71 2.77
N ILE A 128 1.49 11.31 3.49
CA ILE A 128 1.64 11.10 4.94
C ILE A 128 1.41 12.35 5.80
N SER A 129 1.21 13.52 5.20
CA SER A 129 0.91 14.79 5.88
C SER A 129 -0.56 14.97 6.19
#